data_AF-A0A1R4JMF5-F1
#
_entry.id   AF-A0A1R4JMF5-F1
#
_cell.length_a   1.000
_cell.length_b   1.000
_cell.length_c   1.000
_cell.angle_alpha   90.00
_cell.angle_beta   90.00
_cell.angle_gamma   90.00
#
_symmetry.space_group_name_H-M   'P 1'
#
loop_
_entity.id
_entity.type
_entity.pdbx_description
1 polymer ?
#
loop_
_entity_poly.entity_id
_entity_poly.type
_entity_poly.pdbx_seq_one_letter_code
_entity_poly.pdbx_strand_id
1 'polypeptide(L)'
;MNTHARHDSPASADLRAVAEDVDLLLELDARNHDDGRSPEPVRGTGTVLGMPYDLRRPTAERLKATWWDPASEKVLVPRAVGAGWAVNFGALAVKLGVIEPDAEDVPFAATPDAAFRAAAVGPAVLAAAVLAHYAVRGRSLPETLPNHWNLVGEVDGTVSRPVAAVIDIVTATTGAGLALCGGLSTSHGGRRAGLLASGTAAAAAAAMTTVGRVAAQGRAPWFGPSFLTGLGAAVGTSLLGLARAGRRAEQCRDLG
;
A
#
# COMPACT_ATOMS: atom_id res chain seq x y z
N MET A 1 -57.36 11.03 63.81
CA MET A 1 -57.67 10.42 62.51
C MET A 1 -57.41 11.46 61.45
N ASN A 2 -56.26 11.42 60.77
CA ASN A 2 -56.03 12.17 59.54
C ASN A 2 -54.93 11.47 58.74
N THR A 3 -55.32 11.07 57.53
CA THR A 3 -54.61 10.27 56.54
C THR A 3 -53.59 11.14 55.80
N HIS A 4 -52.29 10.83 55.92
CA HIS A 4 -51.27 11.36 55.00
C HIS A 4 -51.30 10.54 53.70
N ALA A 5 -52.00 11.06 52.70
CA ALA A 5 -51.88 10.60 51.31
C ALA A 5 -50.54 11.10 50.75
N ARG A 6 -49.60 10.19 50.48
CA ARG A 6 -48.41 10.46 49.67
C ARG A 6 -48.90 10.86 48.28
N HIS A 7 -48.65 12.12 47.92
CA HIS A 7 -48.82 12.60 46.56
C HIS A 7 -47.60 12.10 45.76
N ASP A 8 -47.73 10.93 45.12
CA ASP A 8 -46.76 10.49 44.13
C ASP A 8 -46.88 11.46 42.94
N SER A 9 -45.84 12.28 42.76
CA SER A 9 -45.79 13.32 41.73
C SER A 9 -45.72 12.67 40.34
N PRO A 10 -46.50 13.12 39.35
CA PRO A 10 -46.52 12.53 38.00
C PRO A 10 -45.15 12.53 37.30
N ALA A 11 -44.21 13.38 37.74
CA ALA A 11 -42.84 13.41 37.23
C ALA A 11 -42.01 12.17 37.59
N SER A 12 -42.31 11.45 38.68
CA SER A 12 -41.55 10.24 39.04
C SER A 12 -41.96 8.99 38.26
N ALA A 13 -43.16 8.98 37.67
CA ALA A 13 -43.61 7.91 36.79
C ALA A 13 -42.96 8.02 35.41
N ASP A 14 -42.86 9.25 34.87
CA ASP A 14 -42.20 9.53 33.58
C ASP A 14 -40.71 9.20 33.61
N LEU A 15 -39.99 9.55 34.68
CA LEU A 15 -38.57 9.25 34.81
C LEU A 15 -38.28 7.74 34.91
N ARG A 16 -39.21 6.96 35.48
CA ARG A 16 -39.09 5.48 35.52
C ARG A 16 -39.30 4.86 34.15
N ALA A 17 -40.29 5.35 33.39
CA ALA A 17 -40.52 4.88 32.03
C ALA A 17 -39.32 5.17 31.11
N VAL A 18 -38.71 6.36 31.23
CA VAL A 18 -37.49 6.69 30.48
C VAL A 18 -36.29 5.84 30.92
N ALA A 19 -36.15 5.53 32.21
CA ALA A 19 -35.07 4.67 32.69
C ALA A 19 -35.21 3.22 32.20
N GLU A 20 -36.42 2.67 32.17
CA GLU A 20 -36.69 1.33 31.63
C GLU A 20 -36.41 1.27 30.11
N ASP A 21 -36.73 2.33 29.37
CA ASP A 21 -36.47 2.39 27.92
C ASP A 21 -34.96 2.51 27.61
N VAL A 22 -34.20 3.21 28.47
CA VAL A 22 -32.75 3.29 28.37
C VAL A 22 -32.08 1.96 28.73
N ASP A 23 -32.53 1.26 29.77
CA ASP A 23 -32.02 -0.07 30.11
C ASP A 23 -32.35 -1.08 29.00
N LEU A 24 -33.54 -1.00 28.39
CA LEU A 24 -33.93 -1.82 27.24
C LEU A 24 -33.04 -1.54 26.02
N LEU A 25 -32.71 -0.26 25.77
CA LEU A 25 -31.79 0.14 24.71
C LEU A 25 -30.36 -0.34 24.97
N LEU A 26 -29.89 -0.28 26.21
CA LEU A 26 -28.58 -0.79 26.59
C LEU A 26 -28.51 -2.32 26.53
N GLU A 27 -29.58 -3.03 26.89
CA GLU A 27 -29.68 -4.48 26.71
C GLU A 27 -29.79 -4.89 25.24
N LEU A 28 -30.47 -4.10 24.39
CA LEU A 28 -30.51 -4.31 22.94
C LEU A 28 -29.14 -4.07 22.30
N ASP A 29 -28.40 -3.05 22.74
CA ASP A 29 -27.03 -2.78 22.26
C ASP A 29 -26.06 -3.86 22.71
N ALA A 30 -26.17 -4.32 23.96
CA ALA A 30 -25.37 -5.42 24.50
C ALA A 30 -25.67 -6.76 23.81
N ARG A 31 -26.94 -7.04 23.45
CA ARG A 31 -27.32 -8.23 22.67
C ARG A 31 -26.82 -8.17 21.23
N ASN A 32 -26.79 -6.99 20.60
CA ASN A 32 -26.22 -6.82 19.26
C ASN A 32 -24.68 -6.94 19.25
N HIS A 33 -24.02 -6.74 20.40
CA HIS A 33 -22.56 -6.83 20.52
C HIS A 33 -22.03 -8.26 20.74
N ASP A 34 -22.90 -9.27 20.94
CA ASP A 34 -22.53 -10.69 21.11
C ASP A 34 -23.13 -11.59 20.02
N ASP A 35 -23.34 -11.05 18.82
CA ASP A 35 -23.57 -11.87 17.64
C ASP A 35 -22.22 -12.44 17.19
N GLY A 36 -21.86 -13.64 17.70
CA GLY A 36 -20.75 -14.48 17.22
C GLY A 36 -20.83 -14.90 15.74
N ARG A 37 -21.56 -14.14 14.91
CA ARG A 37 -21.60 -14.25 13.47
C ARG A 37 -20.22 -13.83 12.96
N SER A 38 -19.42 -14.81 12.55
CA SER A 38 -18.19 -14.57 11.80
C SER A 38 -18.49 -13.52 10.73
N PRO A 39 -17.70 -12.42 10.62
CA PRO A 39 -18.01 -11.34 9.71
C PRO A 39 -18.28 -11.92 8.34
N GLU A 40 -19.47 -11.66 7.80
CA GLU A 40 -19.88 -12.20 6.51
C GLU A 40 -18.76 -11.97 5.51
N PRO A 41 -18.37 -13.00 4.71
CA PRO A 41 -17.23 -12.87 3.81
C PRO A 41 -17.47 -11.70 2.86
N VAL A 42 -16.70 -10.63 3.06
CA VAL A 42 -16.82 -9.41 2.27
C VAL A 42 -16.59 -9.78 0.81
N ARG A 43 -17.61 -9.57 -0.03
CA ARG A 43 -17.57 -9.96 -1.45
C ARG A 43 -16.28 -9.49 -2.12
N GLY A 44 -15.60 -10.42 -2.78
CA GLY A 44 -14.34 -10.16 -3.47
C GLY A 44 -13.09 -10.27 -2.59
N THR A 45 -13.20 -10.71 -1.34
CA THR A 45 -12.05 -11.03 -0.48
C THR A 45 -12.07 -12.52 -0.10
N GLY A 46 -10.91 -13.09 0.17
CA GLY A 46 -10.81 -14.47 0.65
C GLY A 46 -9.38 -15.00 0.66
N THR A 47 -9.26 -16.31 0.83
CA THR A 47 -7.97 -17.03 0.80
C THR A 47 -8.10 -18.24 -0.11
N VAL A 48 -7.16 -18.44 -1.03
CA VAL A 48 -7.06 -19.62 -1.90
C VAL A 48 -5.70 -20.27 -1.66
N LEU A 49 -5.67 -21.54 -1.25
CA LEU A 49 -4.43 -22.28 -0.95
C LEU A 49 -3.49 -21.55 0.04
N GLY A 50 -4.06 -20.87 1.04
CA GLY A 50 -3.30 -20.04 1.99
C GLY A 50 -2.84 -18.68 1.45
N MET A 51 -3.11 -18.37 0.18
CA MET A 51 -2.82 -17.08 -0.44
C MET A 51 -4.02 -16.14 -0.30
N PRO A 52 -3.88 -14.98 0.38
CA PRO A 52 -4.97 -14.01 0.46
C PRO A 52 -5.22 -13.40 -0.92
N TYR A 53 -6.47 -13.11 -1.24
CA TYR A 53 -6.84 -12.36 -2.42
C TYR A 53 -7.87 -11.28 -2.10
N ASP A 54 -7.80 -10.21 -2.88
CA ASP A 54 -8.72 -9.09 -2.79
C ASP A 54 -8.96 -8.50 -4.17
N LEU A 55 -10.17 -8.68 -4.69
CA LEU A 55 -10.59 -8.23 -6.02
C LEU A 55 -11.37 -6.91 -5.98
N ARG A 56 -11.51 -6.30 -4.79
CA ARG A 56 -12.17 -5.00 -4.67
C ARG A 56 -11.33 -3.94 -5.38
N ARG A 57 -11.99 -2.92 -5.93
CA ARG A 57 -11.29 -1.83 -6.62
C ARG A 57 -10.18 -1.24 -5.72
N PRO A 58 -8.98 -1.03 -6.25
CA PRO A 58 -7.91 -0.41 -5.48
C PRO A 58 -8.30 1.04 -5.17
N THR A 59 -8.41 1.37 -3.89
CA THR A 59 -8.61 2.76 -3.43
C THR A 59 -7.30 3.32 -2.92
N ALA A 60 -7.16 4.65 -2.98
CA ALA A 60 -5.95 5.32 -2.48
C ALA A 60 -5.67 5.03 -1.01
N GLU A 61 -6.72 4.95 -0.20
CA GLU A 61 -6.63 4.63 1.23
C GLU A 61 -6.15 3.20 1.47
N ARG A 62 -6.60 2.24 0.67
CA ARG A 62 -6.14 0.86 0.74
C ARG A 62 -4.69 0.72 0.29
N LEU A 63 -4.31 1.41 -0.79
CA LEU A 63 -2.91 1.48 -1.23
C LEU A 63 -2.03 2.09 -0.13
N LYS A 64 -2.48 3.17 0.51
CA LYS A 64 -1.80 3.77 1.67
C LYS A 64 -1.62 2.73 2.78
N ALA A 65 -2.69 2.10 3.25
CA ALA A 65 -2.62 1.12 4.34
C ALA A 65 -1.74 -0.10 4.00
N THR A 66 -1.77 -0.57 2.74
CA THR A 66 -0.92 -1.67 2.29
C THR A 66 0.56 -1.31 2.28
N TRP A 67 0.91 -0.10 1.85
CA TRP A 67 2.31 0.31 1.70
C TRP A 67 2.90 0.96 2.95
N TRP A 68 2.10 1.71 3.71
CA TRP A 68 2.56 2.54 4.82
C TRP A 68 1.48 2.69 5.91
N ASP A 69 1.51 1.78 6.87
CA ASP A 69 0.75 1.84 8.12
C ASP A 69 1.69 1.48 9.29
N PRO A 70 2.35 2.47 9.93
CA PRO A 70 3.29 2.27 11.03
C PRO A 70 2.66 1.68 12.29
N ALA A 71 1.36 1.91 12.52
CA ALA A 71 0.64 1.38 13.66
C ALA A 71 0.34 -0.13 13.51
N SER A 72 0.48 -0.67 12.30
CA SER A 72 0.27 -2.10 12.05
C SER A 72 1.38 -2.95 12.67
N GLU A 73 0.99 -4.00 13.39
CA GLU A 73 1.95 -5.00 13.88
C GLU A 73 2.53 -5.89 12.76
N LYS A 74 1.81 -5.97 11.63
CA LYS A 74 2.07 -6.92 10.53
C LYS A 74 2.89 -6.26 9.41
N VAL A 75 4.08 -6.82 9.14
CA VAL A 75 4.91 -6.42 7.98
C VAL A 75 4.34 -6.97 6.68
N LEU A 76 3.84 -8.20 6.68
CA LEU A 76 3.21 -8.81 5.52
C LEU A 76 1.70 -8.66 5.65
N VAL A 77 1.10 -7.95 4.69
CA VAL A 77 -0.34 -7.68 4.62
C VAL A 77 -0.90 -8.12 3.27
N PRO A 78 -2.19 -8.49 3.17
CA PRO A 78 -2.83 -8.74 1.88
C PRO A 78 -2.68 -7.56 0.93
N ARG A 79 -2.51 -7.84 -0.37
CA ARG A 79 -2.45 -6.78 -1.38
C ARG A 79 -3.74 -5.98 -1.45
N ALA A 80 -3.64 -4.68 -1.73
CA ALA A 80 -4.79 -3.80 -1.97
C ALA A 80 -5.64 -4.22 -3.17
N VAL A 81 -5.07 -4.97 -4.11
CA VAL A 81 -5.78 -5.60 -5.22
C VAL A 81 -4.98 -6.80 -5.73
N GLY A 82 -5.69 -7.85 -6.15
CA GLY A 82 -5.13 -9.09 -6.66
C GLY A 82 -4.88 -10.13 -5.56
N ALA A 83 -4.01 -11.09 -5.86
CA ALA A 83 -3.65 -12.17 -4.94
C ALA A 83 -2.22 -11.96 -4.38
N GLY A 84 -2.02 -12.40 -3.15
CA GLY A 84 -0.73 -12.45 -2.48
C GLY A 84 -0.52 -11.39 -1.40
N TRP A 85 0.74 -11.27 -1.01
CA TRP A 85 1.19 -10.42 0.07
C TRP A 85 1.89 -9.16 -0.47
N ALA A 86 1.80 -8.08 0.29
CA ALA A 86 2.58 -6.88 0.15
C ALA A 86 3.34 -6.61 1.46
N VAL A 87 4.42 -5.83 1.34
CA VAL A 87 5.19 -5.35 2.48
C VAL A 87 4.62 -4.00 2.90
N ASN A 88 4.17 -3.91 4.15
CA ASN A 88 3.91 -2.66 4.83
C ASN A 88 5.24 -2.07 5.30
N PHE A 89 5.72 -1.05 4.61
CA PHE A 89 7.01 -0.43 4.89
C PHE A 89 6.99 0.43 6.15
N GLY A 90 5.83 0.92 6.58
CA GLY A 90 5.69 1.63 7.86
C GLY A 90 5.97 0.68 9.02
N ALA A 91 5.24 -0.44 9.08
CA ALA A 91 5.47 -1.49 10.07
C ALA A 91 6.90 -2.05 10.04
N LEU A 92 7.48 -2.23 8.85
CA LEU A 92 8.88 -2.65 8.72
C LEU A 92 9.85 -1.61 9.28
N ALA A 93 9.65 -0.32 8.98
CA ALA A 93 10.50 0.75 9.48
C ALA A 93 10.44 0.87 11.01
N VAL A 94 9.25 0.68 11.61
CA VAL A 94 9.08 0.60 13.07
C VAL A 94 9.86 -0.57 13.65
N LYS A 95 9.72 -1.78 13.10
CA LYS A 95 10.46 -2.95 13.59
C LYS A 95 11.98 -2.83 13.44
N LEU A 96 12.44 -2.02 12.49
CA LEU A 96 13.86 -1.69 12.31
C LEU A 96 14.32 -0.52 13.19
N GLY A 97 13.45 0.05 14.02
CA GLY A 97 13.77 1.19 14.90
C GLY A 97 14.03 2.50 14.15
N VAL A 98 13.58 2.61 12.90
CA VAL A 98 13.80 3.80 12.05
C VAL A 98 12.79 4.90 12.35
N ILE A 99 11.56 4.53 12.69
CA ILE A 99 10.46 5.44 13.03
C ILE A 99 9.70 4.91 14.26
N GLU A 100 9.01 5.81 14.96
CA GLU A 100 8.11 5.47 16.06
C GLU A 100 6.70 5.15 15.52
N PRO A 101 5.92 4.23 16.15
CA PRO A 101 4.60 3.84 15.65
C PRO A 101 3.58 4.99 15.53
N ASP A 102 3.67 5.97 16.43
CA ASP A 102 2.81 7.15 16.53
C ASP A 102 3.50 8.42 16.02
N ALA A 103 4.59 8.27 15.26
CA ALA A 103 5.37 9.41 14.78
C ALA A 103 4.57 10.43 13.94
N GLU A 104 3.44 10.03 13.34
CA GLU A 104 2.55 10.92 12.60
C GLU A 104 1.08 10.48 12.77
N ASP A 105 0.20 11.38 13.23
CA ASP A 105 -1.26 11.12 13.31
C ASP A 105 -1.88 10.89 11.93
N VAL A 106 -1.41 11.67 10.94
CA VAL A 106 -1.86 11.59 9.55
C VAL A 106 -0.62 11.36 8.68
N PRO A 107 -0.44 10.15 8.12
CA PRO A 107 0.74 9.82 7.34
C PRO A 107 1.00 10.79 6.19
N PHE A 108 2.23 11.30 6.15
CA PHE A 108 2.80 12.26 5.21
C PHE A 108 2.10 13.62 5.19
N ALA A 109 1.33 14.00 6.23
CA ALA A 109 0.62 15.27 6.28
C ALA A 109 1.58 16.47 6.28
N ALA A 110 2.71 16.36 6.98
CA ALA A 110 3.72 17.42 7.00
C ALA A 110 4.74 17.33 5.85
N THR A 111 4.63 16.33 4.97
CA THR A 111 5.59 16.18 3.87
C THR A 111 5.42 17.30 2.84
N PRO A 112 6.47 18.07 2.53
CA PRO A 112 6.36 19.20 1.61
C PRO A 112 6.19 18.74 0.16
N ASP A 113 5.48 19.53 -0.65
CA ASP A 113 5.25 19.25 -2.09
C ASP A 113 6.52 19.00 -2.89
N ALA A 114 7.61 19.68 -2.53
CA ALA A 114 8.90 19.47 -3.16
C ALA A 114 9.43 18.05 -2.96
N ALA A 115 9.19 17.41 -1.81
CA ALA A 115 9.61 16.05 -1.54
C ALA A 115 8.82 15.03 -2.38
N PHE A 116 7.51 15.23 -2.52
CA PHE A 116 6.67 14.40 -3.40
C PHE A 116 7.09 14.53 -4.88
N ARG A 117 7.38 15.74 -5.35
CA ARG A 117 7.89 15.96 -6.72
C ARG A 117 9.28 15.33 -6.91
N ALA A 118 10.17 15.45 -5.93
CA ALA A 118 11.49 14.83 -5.97
C ALA A 118 11.39 13.30 -6.01
N ALA A 119 10.50 12.69 -5.21
CA ALA A 119 10.28 11.25 -5.20
C ALA A 119 9.78 10.72 -6.55
N ALA A 120 9.03 11.51 -7.32
CA ALA A 120 8.58 11.13 -8.66
C ALA A 120 9.72 11.04 -9.70
N VAL A 121 10.89 11.64 -9.43
CA VAL A 121 12.04 11.60 -10.35
C VAL A 121 12.57 10.18 -10.52
N GLY A 122 12.63 9.39 -9.43
CA GLY A 122 13.16 8.02 -9.48
C GLY A 122 12.43 7.14 -10.51
N PRO A 123 11.10 7.00 -10.43
CA PRO A 123 10.32 6.25 -11.41
C PRO A 123 10.43 6.79 -12.84
N ALA A 124 10.50 8.11 -13.01
CA ALA A 124 10.70 8.73 -14.33
C ALA A 124 12.06 8.37 -14.94
N VAL A 125 13.13 8.38 -14.13
CA VAL A 125 14.47 7.96 -14.55
C VAL A 125 14.50 6.48 -14.92
N LEU A 126 13.84 5.61 -14.13
CA LEU A 126 13.73 4.18 -14.45
C LEU A 126 13.00 3.95 -15.77
N ALA A 127 11.90 4.68 -16.02
CA ALA A 127 11.18 4.58 -17.29
C ALA A 127 12.02 5.08 -18.48
N ALA A 128 12.73 6.20 -18.32
CA ALA A 128 13.67 6.69 -19.32
C ALA A 128 14.79 5.68 -19.60
N ALA A 129 15.30 5.00 -18.57
CA ALA A 129 16.31 3.95 -18.71
C ALA A 129 15.78 2.73 -19.48
N VAL A 130 14.53 2.29 -19.24
CA VAL A 130 13.89 1.21 -20.01
C VAL A 130 13.71 1.61 -21.47
N LEU A 131 13.23 2.83 -21.73
CA LEU A 131 13.10 3.36 -23.10
C LEU A 131 14.47 3.41 -23.80
N ALA A 132 15.48 3.98 -23.14
CA ALA A 132 16.84 4.06 -23.66
C ALA A 132 17.44 2.68 -23.93
N HIS A 133 17.17 1.70 -23.07
CA HIS A 133 17.61 0.32 -23.26
C HIS A 133 17.12 -0.25 -24.59
N TYR A 134 15.81 -0.16 -24.88
CA TYR A 134 15.26 -0.69 -26.13
C TYR A 134 15.63 0.16 -27.35
N ALA A 135 15.79 1.49 -27.19
CA ALA A 135 16.23 2.37 -28.26
C ALA A 135 17.67 2.09 -28.72
N VAL A 136 18.58 1.87 -27.76
CA VAL A 136 20.01 1.65 -28.03
C VAL A 136 20.31 0.18 -28.32
N ARG A 137 19.77 -0.74 -27.52
CA ARG A 137 20.16 -2.15 -27.52
C ARG A 137 19.14 -3.06 -28.20
N GLY A 138 17.92 -2.59 -28.45
CA GLY A 138 16.81 -3.41 -28.96
C GLY A 138 17.18 -4.25 -30.17
N ARG A 139 17.85 -3.68 -31.18
CA ARG A 139 18.23 -4.41 -32.40
C ARG A 139 19.27 -5.52 -32.18
N SER A 140 20.07 -5.43 -31.11
CA SER A 140 21.08 -6.42 -30.75
C SER A 140 20.55 -7.54 -29.85
N LEU A 141 19.33 -7.41 -29.34
CA LEU A 141 18.71 -8.44 -28.50
C LEU A 141 18.27 -9.64 -29.36
N PRO A 142 18.33 -10.87 -28.82
CA PRO A 142 17.75 -12.05 -29.44
C PRO A 142 16.26 -11.85 -29.82
N GLU A 143 15.77 -12.59 -30.81
CA GLU A 143 14.37 -12.49 -31.27
C GLU A 143 13.36 -12.95 -30.22
N THR A 144 13.78 -13.84 -29.30
CA THR A 144 13.00 -14.30 -28.16
C THR A 144 13.73 -13.97 -26.87
N LEU A 145 12.98 -13.46 -25.89
CA LEU A 145 13.51 -13.06 -24.58
C LEU A 145 12.81 -13.85 -23.46
N PRO A 146 13.52 -14.17 -22.38
CA PRO A 146 12.90 -14.72 -21.16
C PRO A 146 11.76 -13.83 -20.68
N ASN A 147 10.67 -14.42 -20.20
CA ASN A 147 9.53 -13.69 -19.65
C ASN A 147 9.02 -14.28 -18.34
N HIS A 148 9.30 -15.55 -18.10
CA HIS A 148 8.98 -16.22 -16.84
C HIS A 148 10.21 -16.99 -16.38
N TRP A 149 10.40 -16.94 -15.06
CA TRP A 149 11.42 -17.69 -14.36
C TRP A 149 10.72 -18.48 -13.26
N ASN A 150 10.99 -19.78 -13.18
CA ASN A 150 10.45 -20.61 -12.11
C ASN A 150 11.10 -20.27 -10.76
N LEU A 151 10.64 -20.92 -9.68
CA LEU A 151 11.15 -20.69 -8.32
C LEU A 151 12.65 -20.99 -8.15
N VAL A 152 13.24 -21.77 -9.06
CA VAL A 152 14.67 -22.12 -9.05
C VAL A 152 15.48 -21.17 -9.93
N GLY A 153 14.82 -20.20 -10.58
CA GLY A 153 15.42 -19.18 -11.43
C GLY A 153 15.73 -19.66 -12.85
N GLU A 154 15.16 -20.77 -13.30
CA GLU A 154 15.28 -21.23 -14.68
C GLU A 154 14.21 -20.58 -15.55
N VAL A 155 14.59 -20.25 -16.79
CA VAL A 155 13.66 -19.75 -17.79
C VAL A 155 12.76 -20.89 -18.27
N ASP A 156 11.47 -20.78 -18.00
CA ASP A 156 10.41 -21.72 -18.41
C ASP A 156 9.34 -21.03 -19.28
N GLY A 157 9.48 -19.73 -19.56
CA GLY A 157 8.63 -19.00 -20.49
C GLY A 157 9.38 -17.89 -21.23
N THR A 158 9.13 -17.77 -22.53
CA THR A 158 9.73 -16.75 -23.40
C THR A 158 8.68 -15.99 -24.19
N VAL A 159 8.99 -14.77 -24.60
CA VAL A 159 8.15 -13.96 -25.50
C VAL A 159 9.00 -13.38 -26.62
N SER A 160 8.37 -12.91 -27.70
CA SER A 160 9.10 -12.23 -28.75
C SER A 160 9.65 -10.88 -28.26
N ARG A 161 10.81 -10.48 -28.79
CA ARG A 161 11.46 -9.21 -28.50
C ARG A 161 10.54 -7.98 -28.60
N PRO A 162 9.73 -7.78 -29.67
CA PRO A 162 8.84 -6.62 -29.72
C PRO A 162 7.76 -6.65 -28.62
N VAL A 163 7.25 -7.84 -28.27
CA VAL A 163 6.26 -7.98 -27.20
C VAL A 163 6.89 -7.68 -25.83
N ALA A 164 8.10 -8.18 -25.58
CA ALA A 164 8.86 -7.84 -24.37
C ALA A 164 9.06 -6.32 -24.23
N ALA A 165 9.47 -5.66 -25.31
CA ALA A 165 9.65 -4.21 -25.33
C ALA A 165 8.37 -3.47 -24.97
N VAL A 166 7.23 -3.86 -25.56
CA VAL A 166 5.93 -3.24 -25.25
C VAL A 166 5.55 -3.44 -23.79
N ILE A 167 5.66 -4.67 -23.25
CA ILE A 167 5.34 -4.95 -21.85
C ILE A 167 6.17 -4.07 -20.92
N ASP A 168 7.49 -4.04 -21.12
CA ASP A 168 8.41 -3.32 -20.25
C ASP A 168 8.19 -1.80 -20.36
N ILE A 169 8.05 -1.25 -21.56
CA ILE A 169 7.83 0.18 -21.79
C ILE A 169 6.49 0.64 -21.22
N VAL A 170 5.40 -0.09 -21.49
CA VAL A 170 4.06 0.25 -20.97
C VAL A 170 4.06 0.19 -19.45
N THR A 171 4.64 -0.86 -18.86
CA THR A 171 4.71 -1.00 -17.40
C THR A 171 5.53 0.13 -16.77
N ALA A 172 6.69 0.45 -17.35
CA ALA A 172 7.58 1.50 -16.84
C ALA A 172 6.95 2.89 -16.94
N THR A 173 6.37 3.24 -18.11
CA THR A 173 5.73 4.54 -18.33
C THR A 173 4.45 4.70 -17.53
N THR A 174 3.67 3.64 -17.34
CA THR A 174 2.52 3.64 -16.42
C THR A 174 2.98 3.90 -14.98
N GLY A 175 4.07 3.24 -14.55
CA GLY A 175 4.67 3.46 -13.23
C GLY A 175 5.13 4.91 -13.04
N ALA A 176 5.86 5.47 -14.01
CA ALA A 176 6.27 6.87 -14.00
C ALA A 176 5.07 7.83 -14.00
N GLY A 177 4.03 7.55 -14.78
CA GLY A 177 2.80 8.35 -14.82
C GLY A 177 2.07 8.37 -13.48
N LEU A 178 1.92 7.21 -12.83
CA LEU A 178 1.34 7.12 -11.48
C LEU A 178 2.17 7.90 -10.45
N ALA A 179 3.50 7.79 -10.51
CA ALA A 179 4.40 8.52 -9.64
C ALA A 179 4.31 10.04 -9.85
N LEU A 180 4.26 10.50 -11.10
CA LEU A 180 4.05 11.91 -11.45
C LEU A 180 2.69 12.41 -10.96
N CYS A 181 1.61 11.62 -11.12
CA CYS A 181 0.32 11.95 -10.54
C CYS A 181 0.39 12.09 -9.01
N GLY A 182 1.11 11.22 -8.30
CA GLY A 182 1.35 11.37 -6.85
C GLY A 182 2.17 12.62 -6.50
N GLY A 183 3.21 12.91 -7.29
CA GLY A 183 4.08 14.08 -7.10
C GLY A 183 3.37 15.41 -7.31
N LEU A 184 2.50 15.49 -8.33
CA LEU A 184 1.80 16.71 -8.76
C LEU A 184 0.39 16.87 -8.16
N SER A 185 -0.17 15.81 -7.56
CA SER A 185 -1.50 15.89 -6.94
C SER A 185 -1.52 16.81 -5.74
N THR A 186 -2.62 17.53 -5.57
CA THR A 186 -2.94 18.37 -4.40
C THR A 186 -3.72 17.62 -3.31
N SER A 187 -3.84 16.30 -3.42
CA SER A 187 -4.59 15.48 -2.45
C SER A 187 -3.81 15.22 -1.16
N HIS A 188 -4.49 14.65 -0.15
CA HIS A 188 -3.90 14.24 1.14
C HIS A 188 -2.60 13.43 0.97
N GLY A 189 -1.63 13.66 1.86
CA GLY A 189 -0.27 13.09 1.79
C GLY A 189 -0.24 11.56 1.62
N GLY A 190 -1.04 10.83 2.39
CA GLY A 190 -1.13 9.37 2.28
C GLY A 190 -1.57 8.86 0.89
N ARG A 191 -2.47 9.56 0.19
CA ARG A 191 -2.87 9.19 -1.18
C ARG A 191 -1.73 9.42 -2.17
N ARG A 192 -0.99 10.53 -2.03
CA ARG A 192 0.18 10.84 -2.86
C ARG A 192 1.28 9.80 -2.68
N ALA A 193 1.57 9.44 -1.43
CA ALA A 193 2.53 8.40 -1.08
C ALA A 193 2.12 7.03 -1.66
N GLY A 194 0.84 6.64 -1.58
CA GLY A 194 0.34 5.41 -2.17
C GLY A 194 0.49 5.34 -3.70
N LEU A 195 0.21 6.45 -4.40
CA LEU A 195 0.43 6.58 -5.85
C LEU A 195 1.92 6.51 -6.21
N LEU A 196 2.78 7.20 -5.46
CA LEU A 196 4.23 7.17 -5.66
C LEU A 196 4.83 5.79 -5.40
N ALA A 197 4.43 5.11 -4.32
CA ALA A 197 4.88 3.75 -4.00
C ALA A 197 4.49 2.77 -5.12
N SER A 198 3.24 2.84 -5.57
CA SER A 198 2.73 1.98 -6.64
C SER A 198 3.43 2.26 -7.97
N GLY A 199 3.64 3.54 -8.31
CA GLY A 199 4.38 3.95 -9.50
C GLY A 199 5.84 3.52 -9.48
N THR A 200 6.50 3.66 -8.32
CA THR A 200 7.87 3.20 -8.08
C THR A 200 7.98 1.69 -8.22
N ALA A 201 7.04 0.93 -7.65
CA ALA A 201 7.01 -0.51 -7.77
C ALA A 201 6.90 -0.95 -9.25
N ALA A 202 5.97 -0.38 -10.00
CA ALA A 202 5.78 -0.72 -11.42
C ALA A 202 7.01 -0.36 -12.27
N ALA A 203 7.57 0.84 -12.10
CA ALA A 203 8.76 1.25 -12.86
C ALA A 203 10.00 0.41 -12.52
N ALA A 204 10.22 0.08 -11.23
CA ALA A 204 11.32 -0.78 -10.80
C ALA A 204 11.13 -2.22 -11.31
N ALA A 205 9.92 -2.78 -11.22
CA ALA A 205 9.62 -4.11 -11.76
C ALA A 205 9.93 -4.18 -13.26
N ALA A 206 9.51 -3.17 -14.05
CA ALA A 206 9.83 -3.10 -15.47
C ALA A 206 11.33 -3.04 -15.72
N ALA A 207 12.06 -2.15 -15.05
CA ALA A 207 13.51 -2.01 -15.21
C ALA A 207 14.27 -3.30 -14.86
N MET A 208 13.93 -3.95 -13.74
CA MET A 208 14.55 -5.21 -13.35
C MET A 208 14.21 -6.35 -14.31
N THR A 209 12.99 -6.37 -14.85
CA THR A 209 12.60 -7.36 -15.86
C THR A 209 13.42 -7.14 -17.14
N THR A 210 13.54 -5.90 -17.61
CA THR A 210 14.38 -5.55 -18.77
C THR A 210 15.84 -5.99 -18.57
N VAL A 211 16.41 -5.78 -17.38
CA VAL A 211 17.76 -6.27 -17.05
C VAL A 211 17.79 -7.80 -17.02
N GLY A 212 16.80 -8.45 -16.40
CA GLY A 212 16.67 -9.91 -16.31
C GLY A 212 16.60 -10.59 -17.68
N ARG A 213 15.86 -10.01 -18.62
CA ARG A 213 15.78 -10.50 -20.01
C ARG A 213 17.14 -10.62 -20.68
N VAL A 214 18.10 -9.79 -20.26
CA VAL A 214 19.47 -9.78 -20.79
C VAL A 214 20.41 -10.64 -19.96
N ALA A 215 20.37 -10.48 -18.64
CA ALA A 215 21.36 -11.06 -17.73
C ALA A 215 21.01 -12.47 -17.24
N ALA A 216 19.76 -12.92 -17.40
CA ALA A 216 19.23 -14.16 -16.86
C ALA A 216 18.62 -15.06 -17.95
N GLN A 217 19.36 -15.31 -19.04
CA GLN A 217 18.92 -16.12 -20.20
C GLN A 217 19.00 -17.65 -19.97
N GLY A 218 19.43 -18.09 -18.79
CA GLY A 218 19.54 -19.50 -18.42
C GLY A 218 19.12 -19.74 -16.97
N ARG A 219 19.90 -20.50 -16.20
CA ARG A 219 19.64 -20.67 -14.77
C ARG A 219 20.19 -19.49 -13.97
N ALA A 220 19.29 -18.68 -13.42
CA ALA A 220 19.59 -17.49 -12.62
C ALA A 220 18.89 -17.56 -11.25
N PRO A 221 19.37 -18.41 -10.32
CA PRO A 221 18.68 -18.67 -9.05
C PRO A 221 18.56 -17.42 -8.16
N TRP A 222 19.45 -16.45 -8.36
CA TRP A 222 19.44 -15.18 -7.63
C TRP A 222 18.56 -14.11 -8.28
N PHE A 223 18.00 -14.33 -9.47
CA PHE A 223 17.18 -13.32 -10.14
C PHE A 223 15.91 -13.01 -9.34
N GLY A 224 15.15 -14.03 -8.92
CA GLY A 224 13.95 -13.85 -8.10
C GLY A 224 14.21 -13.09 -6.79
N PRO A 225 15.15 -13.54 -5.94
CA PRO A 225 15.54 -12.81 -4.72
C PRO A 225 16.01 -11.38 -4.98
N SER A 226 16.83 -11.16 -6.02
CA SER A 226 17.32 -9.83 -6.39
C SER A 226 16.18 -8.93 -6.88
N PHE A 227 15.24 -9.48 -7.64
CA PHE A 227 14.05 -8.78 -8.12
C PHE A 227 13.18 -8.31 -6.94
N LEU A 228 12.86 -9.21 -6.01
CA LEU A 228 12.04 -8.86 -4.85
C LEU A 228 12.74 -7.84 -3.94
N THR A 229 14.04 -8.03 -3.70
CA THR A 229 14.85 -7.11 -2.88
C THR A 229 14.96 -5.75 -3.54
N GLY A 230 15.27 -5.68 -4.83
CA GLY A 230 15.38 -4.43 -5.58
C GLY A 230 14.04 -3.69 -5.64
N LEU A 231 12.93 -4.41 -5.84
CA LEU A 231 11.59 -3.85 -5.80
C LEU A 231 11.28 -3.24 -4.43
N GLY A 232 11.51 -4.01 -3.36
CA GLY A 232 11.26 -3.59 -1.99
C GLY A 232 12.13 -2.39 -1.59
N ALA A 233 13.42 -2.42 -1.94
CA ALA A 233 14.35 -1.34 -1.66
C ALA A 233 13.95 -0.04 -2.38
N ALA A 234 13.51 -0.11 -3.64
CA ALA A 234 13.07 1.07 -4.39
C ALA A 234 11.85 1.74 -3.74
N VAL A 235 10.82 0.95 -3.40
CA VAL A 235 9.60 1.45 -2.76
C VAL A 235 9.90 1.97 -1.35
N GLY A 236 10.59 1.17 -0.55
CA GLY A 236 10.92 1.51 0.83
C GLY A 236 11.79 2.77 0.94
N THR A 237 12.79 2.93 0.06
CA THR A 237 13.64 4.13 0.05
C THR A 237 12.84 5.38 -0.32
N SER A 238 11.93 5.28 -1.29
CA SER A 238 11.06 6.39 -1.68
C SER A 238 10.15 6.83 -0.52
N LEU A 239 9.44 5.89 0.10
CA LEU A 239 8.54 6.17 1.22
C LEU A 239 9.27 6.69 2.46
N LEU A 240 10.41 6.08 2.80
CA LEU A 240 11.23 6.52 3.91
C LEU A 240 11.83 7.92 3.67
N GLY A 241 12.19 8.24 2.43
CA GLY A 241 12.61 9.58 2.04
C GLY A 241 11.52 10.63 2.25
N LEU A 242 10.27 10.30 1.87
CA LEU A 242 9.11 11.17 2.12
C LEU A 242 8.86 11.36 3.62
N ALA A 243 8.83 10.28 4.40
CA ALA A 243 8.61 10.35 5.85
C ALA A 243 9.69 11.21 6.54
N ARG A 244 10.96 11.07 6.15
CA ARG A 244 12.05 11.90 6.67
C ARG A 244 11.93 13.37 6.26
N ALA A 245 11.43 13.65 5.07
CA ALA A 245 11.19 15.02 4.63
C ALA A 245 10.04 15.67 5.41
N GLY A 246 8.98 14.92 5.71
CA GLY A 246 7.87 15.36 6.58
C GLY A 246 8.35 15.71 7.98
N ARG A 247 9.06 14.78 8.65
CA ARG A 247 9.59 15.02 9.99
C ARG A 247 10.48 16.26 10.09
N ARG A 248 11.35 16.49 9.10
CA ARG A 248 12.19 17.70 9.05
C ARG A 248 11.35 18.98 8.95
N ALA A 249 10.25 18.94 8.20
CA ALA A 249 9.36 20.09 8.07
C ALA A 249 8.59 20.40 9.36
N GLU A 250 8.19 19.37 10.13
CA GLU A 250 7.58 19.55 11.46
C GLU A 250 8.56 20.16 12.45
N GLN A 251 9.78 19.60 12.54
CA GLN A 251 10.83 20.13 13.42
C GLN A 251 11.14 21.60 13.15
N CYS A 252 11.19 22.02 11.88
CA CYS A 252 11.39 23.42 11.53
C CYS A 252 10.21 24.32 11.92
N ARG A 253 8.99 23.79 11.98
CA ARG A 253 7.79 24.53 12.40
C ARG A 253 7.72 24.69 13.92
N ASP A 254 8.13 23.68 14.69
CA ASP A 254 8.06 23.71 16.15
C ASP A 254 9.18 24.52 16.80
N LEU A 255 10.32 24.66 16.10
CA LEU A 255 11.50 25.38 16.58
C LEU A 255 11.59 26.84 16.10
N GLY A 256 10.71 27.27 15.20
CA GLY A 256 10.69 28.62 14.62
C GLY A 256 9.55 29.46 15.15
#